data_AF-A0A3D2UY44-F1
#
_entry.id   AF-A0A3D2UY44-F1
#
_cell.length_a   1.000
_cell.length_b   1.000
_cell.length_c   1.000
_cell.angle_alpha   90.00
_cell.angle_beta   90.00
_cell.angle_gamma   90.00
#
_symmetry.space_group_name_H-M   'P 1'
#
loop_
_entity.id
_entity.type
_entity.pdbx_description
1 polymer ?
#
loop_
_entity_poly.entity_id
_entity_poly.type
_entity_poly.pdbx_seq_one_letter_code
_entity_poly.pdbx_strand_id
1 'polypeptide(L)'
;MESNPAKSMSARLKLNRVSLVVRLALVLFVVSCAVQVASSLAGIFSYRDDQGAIHFTDDPSKIPKQYRESEQGVRKHREGRGAYRATPVPSPTVELPGSVSQNQEIQIPLIPISGGNFLVDTVLNGRIKARLMLDTGASLITLTEEIGRKLGISAYSDSAELPFNTAGGEEWMPLVALETVALGSAEIRLVEASINSHIKEIDGLLGMSFLGDFRFEIDRTNKRLTLRPPQNPNELAWDGKSGNWWKSRFEHYDTIIKSYSTQASFLQRRGHEKAPNMQKTVEFYKNLRQKLQTRASISGLPLRFRSSL
;
A
#
# COMPACT_ATOMS: atom_id res chain seq x y z
N MET A 1 64.09 5.29 -37.21
CA MET A 1 63.09 5.83 -36.26
C MET A 1 63.57 5.50 -34.85
N GLU A 2 64.40 6.35 -34.27
CA GLU A 2 64.84 6.20 -32.88
C GLU A 2 63.81 6.84 -31.95
N SER A 3 63.25 6.03 -31.05
CA SER A 3 62.33 6.48 -30.02
C SER A 3 63.13 7.07 -28.86
N ASN A 4 63.05 8.39 -28.68
CA ASN A 4 63.76 9.12 -27.64
C ASN A 4 63.27 8.71 -26.22
N PRO A 5 64.13 8.08 -25.38
CA PRO A 5 63.74 7.55 -24.07
C PRO A 5 63.33 8.63 -23.06
N ALA A 6 63.72 9.90 -23.27
CA ALA A 6 63.39 11.01 -22.38
C ALA A 6 61.89 11.37 -22.38
N LYS A 7 61.18 11.16 -23.50
CA LYS A 7 59.72 11.42 -23.58
C LYS A 7 58.90 10.38 -22.81
N SER A 8 59.39 9.14 -22.70
CA SER A 8 58.70 8.03 -22.01
C SER A 8 58.77 8.18 -20.48
N MET A 9 59.90 8.62 -19.93
CA MET A 9 60.03 8.90 -18.49
C MET A 9 59.19 10.09 -18.03
N SER A 10 59.11 11.17 -18.83
CA SER A 10 58.34 12.37 -18.49
C SER A 10 56.83 12.11 -18.40
N ALA A 11 56.30 11.22 -19.26
CA ALA A 11 54.89 10.84 -19.22
C ALA A 11 54.53 9.99 -17.98
N ARG A 12 55.41 9.04 -17.59
CA ARG A 12 55.20 8.19 -16.40
C ARG A 12 55.27 8.98 -15.09
N LEU A 13 56.15 9.98 -15.00
CA LEU A 13 56.22 10.90 -13.85
C LEU A 13 54.98 11.80 -13.72
N LYS A 14 54.42 12.27 -14.85
CA LYS A 14 53.18 13.06 -14.85
C LYS A 14 51.94 12.25 -14.46
N LEU A 15 51.80 11.00 -14.95
CA LEU A 15 50.69 10.12 -14.58
C LEU A 15 50.70 9.77 -13.07
N ASN A 16 51.86 9.49 -12.49
CA ASN A 16 51.98 9.22 -11.05
C ASN A 16 51.67 10.45 -10.19
N ARG A 17 52.04 11.65 -10.64
CA ARG A 17 51.68 12.90 -9.93
C ARG A 17 50.18 13.18 -9.96
N VAL A 18 49.51 12.96 -11.09
CA VAL A 18 48.04 13.12 -11.18
C VAL A 18 47.33 12.06 -10.33
N SER A 19 47.79 10.80 -10.34
CA SER A 19 47.23 9.73 -9.49
C SER A 19 47.42 10.01 -8.00
N LEU A 20 48.58 10.56 -7.60
CA LEU A 20 48.86 10.92 -6.21
C LEU A 20 48.00 12.10 -5.74
N VAL A 21 47.82 13.14 -6.57
CA VAL A 21 46.99 14.31 -6.24
C VAL A 21 45.52 13.93 -6.13
N VAL A 22 45.01 13.07 -7.03
CA VAL A 22 43.62 12.57 -6.95
C VAL A 22 43.41 11.71 -5.72
N ARG A 23 44.36 10.83 -5.35
CA ARG A 23 44.28 10.03 -4.12
C ARG A 23 44.33 10.91 -2.87
N LEU A 24 45.17 11.94 -2.84
CA LEU A 24 45.26 12.88 -1.71
C LEU A 24 43.98 13.70 -1.56
N ALA A 25 43.41 14.17 -2.67
CA ALA A 25 42.14 14.91 -2.69
C ALA A 25 40.96 14.04 -2.24
N LEU A 26 40.94 12.75 -2.61
CA LEU A 26 39.91 11.81 -2.20
C LEU A 26 40.02 11.44 -0.71
N VAL A 27 41.25 11.29 -0.19
CA VAL A 27 41.48 11.12 1.26
C VAL A 27 41.09 12.38 2.04
N LEU A 28 41.44 13.58 1.57
CA LEU A 28 41.02 14.84 2.20
C LEU A 28 39.50 15.05 2.15
N PHE A 29 38.83 14.62 1.07
CA PHE A 29 37.37 14.67 0.96
C PHE A 29 36.69 13.67 1.90
N VAL A 30 37.22 12.44 2.03
CA VAL A 30 36.70 11.44 2.98
C VAL A 30 36.93 11.88 4.43
N VAL A 31 38.08 12.49 4.74
CA VAL A 31 38.35 13.07 6.08
C VAL A 31 37.45 14.27 6.36
N SER A 32 37.19 15.15 5.38
CA SER A 32 36.25 16.27 5.52
C SER A 32 34.81 15.79 5.74
N CYS A 33 34.36 14.74 5.04
CA CYS A 33 33.06 14.11 5.31
C CYS A 33 33.00 13.44 6.69
N ALA A 34 34.11 12.88 7.19
CA ALA A 34 34.15 12.26 8.52
C ALA A 34 34.14 13.31 9.66
N VAL A 35 34.69 14.51 9.45
CA VAL A 35 34.75 15.56 10.47
C VAL A 35 33.43 16.35 10.59
N GLN A 36 32.60 16.43 9.53
CA GLN A 36 31.30 17.12 9.59
C GLN A 36 30.17 16.33 10.27
N VAL A 37 30.39 15.07 10.67
CA VAL A 37 29.38 14.27 11.40
C VAL A 37 29.46 14.47 12.93
N ALA A 38 30.41 15.27 13.42
CA ALA A 38 30.54 15.58 14.84
C ALA A 38 29.93 16.95 15.18
N SER A 39 28.61 17.01 15.40
CA SER A 39 27.94 17.79 16.47
C SER A 39 26.47 18.10 16.14
N SER A 40 25.62 17.08 16.21
CA SER A 40 24.22 17.29 16.60
C SER A 40 23.77 16.08 17.42
N LEU A 41 24.27 15.98 18.65
CA LEU A 41 23.63 15.14 19.67
C LEU A 41 22.33 15.84 20.06
N ALA A 42 21.29 15.65 19.27
CA ALA A 42 19.92 16.00 19.66
C ALA A 42 19.56 15.14 20.88
N GLY A 43 19.64 15.73 22.06
CA GLY A 43 19.17 15.09 23.29
C GLY A 43 17.71 15.43 23.49
N ILE A 44 16.87 14.43 23.71
CA ILE A 44 15.49 14.68 24.15
C ILE A 44 15.53 14.97 25.65
N PHE A 45 15.03 16.12 26.05
CA PHE A 45 14.88 16.54 27.43
C PHE A 45 13.43 16.33 27.86
N SER A 46 13.20 15.98 29.12
CA SER A 46 11.86 15.96 29.70
C SER A 46 11.80 16.63 31.06
N TYR A 47 10.70 17.33 31.35
CA TYR A 47 10.40 17.87 32.67
C TYR A 47 8.97 17.53 33.10
N ARG A 48 8.72 17.53 34.41
CA ARG A 48 7.38 17.34 34.99
C ARG A 48 6.88 18.68 35.51
N ASP A 49 5.65 19.03 35.18
CA ASP A 49 5.01 20.25 35.71
C ASP A 49 4.35 20.01 37.08
N ASP A 50 3.82 21.07 37.68
CA ASP A 50 3.18 21.05 39.00
C ASP A 50 1.89 20.20 39.03
N GLN A 51 1.29 19.89 37.87
CA GLN A 51 0.15 18.99 37.74
C GLN A 51 0.56 17.54 37.52
N GLY A 52 1.87 17.27 37.47
CA GLY A 52 2.42 15.95 37.29
C GLY A 52 2.49 15.49 35.84
N ALA A 53 2.18 16.33 34.84
CA ALA A 53 2.30 15.97 33.44
C ALA A 53 3.76 16.05 32.97
N ILE A 54 4.18 15.12 32.11
CA ILE A 54 5.55 15.04 31.59
C ILE A 54 5.59 15.66 30.19
N HIS A 55 6.45 16.65 30.02
CA HIS A 55 6.68 17.36 28.76
C HIS A 55 8.04 16.97 28.18
N PHE A 56 8.11 16.77 26.87
CA PHE A 56 9.35 16.43 26.15
C PHE A 56 9.72 17.53 25.17
N THR A 57 11.01 17.83 25.06
CA THR A 57 11.53 18.78 24.09
C THR A 57 12.95 18.43 23.67
N ASP A 58 13.27 18.66 22.40
CA ASP A 58 14.60 18.57 21.83
C ASP A 58 15.44 19.85 22.07
N ASP A 59 14.81 20.90 22.60
CA ASP A 59 15.42 22.20 22.87
C ASP A 59 15.26 22.59 24.35
N PRO A 60 16.35 22.55 25.15
CA PRO A 60 16.29 22.85 26.57
C PRO A 60 15.93 24.32 26.87
N SER A 61 16.04 25.23 25.89
CA SER A 61 15.62 26.62 26.05
C SER A 61 14.10 26.76 26.22
N LYS A 62 13.32 25.83 25.66
CA LYS A 62 11.84 25.79 25.73
C LYS A 62 11.32 25.33 27.10
N ILE A 63 12.18 24.82 27.97
CA ILE A 63 11.81 24.41 29.33
C ILE A 63 11.66 25.67 30.21
N PRO A 64 10.50 25.90 30.84
CA PRO A 64 10.33 27.04 31.74
C PRO A 64 11.38 27.05 32.86
N LYS A 65 11.92 28.24 33.18
CA LYS A 65 13.04 28.41 34.13
C LYS A 65 12.78 27.71 35.47
N GLN A 66 11.55 27.78 35.99
CA GLN A 66 11.14 27.16 37.25
C GLN A 66 11.35 25.63 37.28
N TYR A 67 11.33 24.94 36.13
CA TYR A 67 11.56 23.50 36.03
C TYR A 67 12.99 23.15 35.60
N ARG A 68 13.77 24.15 35.19
CA ARG A 68 15.19 24.00 34.82
C ARG A 68 16.10 23.93 36.06
N GLU A 69 15.70 24.59 37.13
CA GLU A 69 16.53 24.81 38.33
C GLU A 69 16.05 24.02 39.57
N SER A 70 15.02 23.17 39.45
CA SER A 70 14.49 22.37 40.56
C SER A 70 15.26 21.05 40.78
N GLU A 71 15.30 20.55 42.03
CA GLU A 71 16.00 19.29 42.39
C GLU A 71 15.39 18.03 41.73
N GLN A 72 14.13 18.10 41.28
CA GLN A 72 13.48 17.04 40.50
C GLN A 72 13.70 17.17 38.98
N GLY A 73 14.59 18.10 38.57
CA GLY A 73 14.66 18.74 37.26
C GLY A 73 14.98 17.90 36.03
N VAL A 74 15.12 18.65 34.93
CA VAL A 74 15.21 18.20 33.53
C VAL A 74 16.03 16.94 33.34
N ARG A 75 15.37 15.88 32.85
CA ARG A 75 16.03 14.63 32.50
C ARG A 75 16.48 14.68 31.05
N LYS A 76 17.80 14.63 30.82
CA LYS A 76 18.38 14.49 29.49
C LYS A 76 18.44 13.01 29.14
N HIS A 77 17.67 12.59 28.16
CA HIS A 77 17.74 11.25 27.60
C HIS A 77 18.88 11.22 26.58
N ARG A 78 19.92 10.43 26.88
CA ARG A 78 21.02 10.18 25.95
C ARG A 78 20.75 8.83 25.30
N GLU A 79 20.63 8.78 23.97
CA GLU A 79 20.65 7.49 23.26
C GLU A 79 22.01 6.84 23.51
N GLY A 80 22.04 5.86 24.42
CA GLY A 80 23.19 5.02 24.65
C GLY A 80 23.40 4.12 23.45
N ARG A 81 24.41 4.43 22.62
CA ARG A 81 24.97 3.47 21.67
C ARG A 81 25.50 2.28 22.49
N GLY A 82 24.72 1.20 22.59
CA GLY A 82 25.18 -0.05 23.19
C GLY A 82 24.17 -0.90 23.98
N ALA A 83 22.91 -0.48 24.17
CA ALA A 83 21.96 -1.23 25.01
C ALA A 83 20.73 -1.81 24.26
N TYR A 84 20.80 -1.99 22.94
CA TYR A 84 19.75 -2.66 22.16
C TYR A 84 20.27 -3.95 21.51
N ARG A 85 20.76 -4.87 22.34
CA ARG A 85 20.63 -6.30 22.07
C ARG A 85 19.78 -6.93 23.18
N ALA A 86 18.66 -6.29 23.49
CA ALA A 86 17.47 -7.09 23.73
C ALA A 86 17.02 -7.52 22.33
N THR A 87 16.96 -8.83 22.07
CA THR A 87 16.00 -9.34 21.09
C THR A 87 14.70 -8.56 21.30
N PRO A 88 14.07 -8.00 20.26
CA PRO A 88 12.73 -7.47 20.45
C PRO A 88 11.92 -8.64 20.97
N VAL A 89 11.58 -8.62 22.27
CA VAL A 89 10.42 -9.38 22.71
C VAL A 89 9.31 -8.74 21.89
N PRO A 90 8.67 -9.44 20.94
CA PRO A 90 7.60 -8.85 20.18
C PRO A 90 6.62 -8.29 21.21
N SER A 91 6.40 -6.97 21.18
CA SER A 91 5.34 -6.38 21.98
C SER A 91 4.10 -7.22 21.72
N PRO A 92 3.35 -7.66 22.75
CA PRO A 92 2.12 -8.39 22.51
C PRO A 92 1.31 -7.56 21.52
N THR A 93 0.93 -8.17 20.40
CA THR A 93 0.06 -7.54 19.41
C THR A 93 -1.13 -6.99 20.20
N VAL A 94 -1.29 -5.67 20.25
CA VAL A 94 -2.42 -5.07 20.96
C VAL A 94 -3.66 -5.44 20.16
N GLU A 95 -4.30 -6.54 20.55
CA GLU A 95 -5.59 -6.93 20.00
C GLU A 95 -6.63 -5.95 20.53
N LEU A 96 -7.19 -5.13 19.63
CA LEU A 96 -8.31 -4.28 19.99
C LEU A 96 -9.58 -5.15 20.05
N PRO A 97 -10.42 -4.99 21.07
CA PRO A 97 -11.71 -5.67 21.09
C PRO A 97 -12.48 -5.25 19.84
N GLY A 98 -12.87 -6.23 19.02
CA GLY A 98 -13.67 -5.97 17.83
C GLY A 98 -14.97 -5.28 18.19
N SER A 99 -15.49 -4.45 17.30
CA SER A 99 -16.81 -3.84 17.48
C SER A 99 -17.89 -4.85 17.10
N VAL A 100 -19.02 -4.84 17.80
CA VAL A 100 -20.22 -5.55 17.34
C VAL A 100 -20.73 -4.85 16.09
N SER A 101 -20.81 -5.59 14.98
CA SER A 101 -21.33 -5.05 13.72
C SER A 101 -22.86 -4.91 13.80
N GLN A 102 -23.38 -3.70 13.55
CA GLN A 102 -24.80 -3.47 13.31
C GLN A 102 -25.10 -3.99 11.90
N ASN A 103 -25.92 -5.05 11.80
CA ASN A 103 -26.23 -5.72 10.54
C ASN A 103 -27.18 -4.87 9.68
N GLN A 104 -26.70 -3.73 9.20
CA GLN A 104 -27.54 -2.76 8.51
C GLN A 104 -27.65 -3.14 7.04
N GLU A 105 -28.87 -3.50 6.63
CA GLU A 105 -29.22 -3.65 5.23
C GLU A 105 -29.08 -2.29 4.52
N ILE A 106 -28.41 -2.30 3.37
CA ILE A 106 -28.18 -1.10 2.57
C ILE A 106 -28.98 -1.26 1.29
N GLN A 107 -29.90 -0.34 1.05
CA GLN A 107 -30.73 -0.32 -0.14
C GLN A 107 -30.24 0.76 -1.09
N ILE A 108 -29.93 0.36 -2.31
CA ILE A 108 -29.37 1.19 -3.36
C ILE A 108 -30.38 1.28 -4.51
N PRO A 109 -30.80 2.49 -4.92
CA PRO A 109 -31.64 2.63 -6.10
C PRO A 109 -30.85 2.25 -7.36
N LEU A 110 -31.47 1.47 -8.24
CA LEU A 110 -30.92 1.10 -9.53
C LEU A 110 -31.41 2.05 -10.62
N ILE A 111 -30.49 2.51 -11.46
CA ILE A 111 -30.78 3.38 -12.60
C ILE A 111 -30.93 2.49 -13.84
N PRO A 112 -32.14 2.30 -14.39
CA PRO A 112 -32.35 1.44 -15.55
C PRO A 112 -31.74 2.04 -16.81
N ILE A 113 -31.18 1.19 -17.66
CA ILE A 113 -30.67 1.56 -18.99
C ILE A 113 -31.21 0.60 -20.06
N SER A 114 -31.02 0.95 -21.33
CA SER A 114 -31.34 0.09 -22.48
C SER A 114 -30.69 -1.29 -22.35
N GLY A 115 -31.37 -2.32 -22.85
CA GLY A 115 -30.88 -3.71 -22.75
C GLY A 115 -31.17 -4.40 -21.42
N GLY A 116 -31.90 -3.76 -20.50
CA GLY A 116 -32.33 -4.38 -19.24
C GLY A 116 -31.23 -4.46 -18.18
N ASN A 117 -30.17 -3.67 -18.31
CA ASN A 117 -29.13 -3.54 -17.32
C ASN A 117 -29.42 -2.37 -16.37
N PHE A 118 -28.65 -2.32 -15.28
CA PHE A 118 -28.78 -1.27 -14.28
C PHE A 118 -27.43 -0.61 -14.02
N LEU A 119 -27.47 0.70 -13.81
CA LEU A 119 -26.34 1.48 -13.33
C LEU A 119 -26.52 1.80 -11.85
N VAL A 120 -25.39 2.00 -11.17
CA VAL A 120 -25.33 2.51 -9.79
C VAL A 120 -24.31 3.63 -9.68
N ASP A 121 -24.59 4.61 -8.82
CA ASP A 121 -23.68 5.71 -8.54
C ASP A 121 -22.68 5.29 -7.45
N THR A 122 -21.39 5.43 -7.75
CA THR A 122 -20.29 5.06 -6.86
C THR A 122 -19.36 6.24 -6.62
N VAL A 123 -18.60 6.18 -5.52
CA VAL A 123 -17.49 7.09 -5.23
C VAL A 123 -16.20 6.28 -5.07
N LEU A 124 -15.23 6.54 -5.94
CA LEU A 124 -13.94 5.87 -5.97
C LEU A 124 -12.88 6.75 -5.29
N ASN A 125 -12.07 6.14 -4.42
CA ASN A 125 -11.04 6.79 -3.60
C ASN A 125 -11.54 8.06 -2.89
N GLY A 126 -12.79 8.03 -2.43
CA GLY A 126 -13.47 9.11 -1.71
C GLY A 126 -13.73 10.40 -2.51
N ARG A 127 -13.36 10.46 -3.80
CA ARG A 127 -13.37 11.72 -4.57
C ARG A 127 -13.94 11.62 -5.98
N ILE A 128 -13.77 10.50 -6.67
CA ILE A 128 -14.19 10.36 -8.07
C ILE A 128 -15.57 9.73 -8.11
N LYS A 129 -16.58 10.49 -8.55
CA LYS A 129 -17.90 9.93 -8.83
C LYS A 129 -17.86 9.16 -10.15
N ALA A 130 -18.44 7.96 -10.16
CA ALA A 130 -18.53 7.12 -11.34
C ALA A 130 -19.86 6.35 -11.35
N ARG A 131 -20.45 6.20 -12.52
CA ARG A 131 -21.65 5.40 -12.74
C ARG A 131 -21.29 4.07 -13.37
N LEU A 132 -21.36 3.02 -12.56
CA LEU A 132 -20.93 1.68 -12.96
C LEU A 132 -22.15 0.80 -13.28
N MET A 133 -22.07 0.01 -14.34
CA MET A 133 -23.07 -1.00 -14.66
C MET A 133 -22.91 -2.19 -13.73
N LEU A 134 -24.02 -2.60 -13.12
CA LEU A 134 -24.06 -3.78 -12.26
C LEU A 134 -23.83 -5.04 -13.11
N ASP A 135 -22.69 -5.69 -12.91
CA ASP A 135 -22.28 -6.86 -13.72
C ASP A 135 -21.74 -7.97 -12.81
N THR A 136 -22.60 -8.94 -12.49
CA THR A 136 -22.22 -10.10 -11.68
C THR A 136 -21.32 -11.09 -12.42
N GLY A 137 -21.16 -10.94 -13.74
CA GLY A 137 -20.26 -11.74 -14.58
C GLY A 137 -18.81 -11.22 -14.57
N ALA A 138 -18.62 -9.94 -14.24
CA ALA A 138 -17.29 -9.34 -14.12
C ALA A 138 -16.61 -9.78 -12.80
N SER A 139 -15.41 -10.35 -12.90
CA SER A 139 -14.64 -10.76 -11.71
C SER A 139 -14.14 -9.57 -10.91
N LEU A 140 -13.70 -8.51 -11.58
CA LEU A 140 -13.23 -7.25 -10.97
C LEU A 140 -14.18 -6.09 -11.31
N ILE A 141 -14.05 -4.99 -10.58
CA ILE A 141 -14.50 -3.70 -11.10
C ILE A 141 -13.67 -3.40 -12.34
N THR A 142 -14.33 -3.04 -13.44
CA THR A 142 -13.65 -2.64 -14.68
C THR A 142 -13.96 -1.18 -14.91
N LEU A 143 -12.96 -0.32 -15.04
CA LEU A 143 -13.14 1.12 -15.23
C LEU A 143 -12.68 1.54 -16.63
N THR A 144 -13.27 2.61 -17.13
CA THR A 144 -12.76 3.24 -18.36
C THR A 144 -11.39 3.89 -18.12
N GLU A 145 -10.63 4.09 -19.19
CA GLU A 145 -9.40 4.88 -19.14
C GLU A 145 -9.62 6.30 -18.62
N GLU A 146 -10.79 6.89 -18.91
CA GLU A 146 -11.14 8.24 -18.42
C GLU A 146 -11.20 8.28 -16.90
N ILE A 147 -11.86 7.29 -16.29
CA ILE A 147 -11.92 7.19 -14.82
C ILE A 147 -10.53 6.90 -14.25
N GLY A 148 -9.75 6.01 -14.85
CA GLY A 148 -8.38 5.75 -14.37
C GLY A 148 -7.49 6.98 -14.44
N ARG A 149 -7.63 7.83 -15.48
CA ARG A 149 -6.95 9.13 -15.55
C ARG A 149 -7.42 10.09 -14.44
N LYS A 150 -8.73 10.16 -14.15
CA LYS A 150 -9.28 10.96 -13.04
C LYS A 150 -8.76 10.48 -11.68
N LEU A 151 -8.48 9.19 -11.53
CA LEU A 151 -7.87 8.62 -10.33
C LEU A 151 -6.37 8.96 -10.19
N GLY A 152 -5.75 9.58 -11.20
CA GLY A 152 -4.33 9.90 -11.23
C GLY A 152 -3.45 8.74 -11.69
N ILE A 153 -4.04 7.72 -12.32
CA ILE A 153 -3.33 6.57 -12.86
C ILE A 153 -2.86 6.96 -14.26
N SER A 154 -1.72 7.64 -14.32
CA SER A 154 -1.14 8.10 -15.58
C SER A 154 -0.19 7.03 -16.15
N ALA A 155 -0.48 6.58 -17.37
CA ALA A 155 0.26 5.59 -18.15
C ALA A 155 0.24 4.17 -17.56
N TYR A 156 -0.69 3.35 -18.07
CA TYR A 156 -0.77 1.92 -17.75
C TYR A 156 0.36 1.07 -18.35
N SER A 157 1.25 1.66 -19.14
CA SER A 157 2.37 0.97 -19.78
C SER A 157 3.27 0.23 -18.76
N ASP A 158 3.30 0.73 -17.52
CA ASP A 158 4.05 0.09 -16.45
C ASP A 158 3.21 -0.77 -15.49
N SER A 159 1.89 -0.72 -15.61
CA SER A 159 0.98 -1.55 -14.81
C SER A 159 1.15 -3.03 -15.13
N ALA A 160 0.86 -3.87 -14.14
CA ALA A 160 0.63 -5.29 -14.39
C ALA A 160 -0.67 -5.44 -15.18
N GLU A 161 -0.73 -6.40 -16.10
CA GLU A 161 -1.94 -6.73 -16.86
C GLU A 161 -2.35 -8.19 -16.61
N LEU A 162 -3.65 -8.45 -16.62
CA LEU A 162 -4.20 -9.81 -16.62
C LEU A 162 -5.09 -10.05 -17.84
N PRO A 163 -5.15 -11.29 -18.34
CA PRO A 163 -6.13 -11.66 -19.36
C PRO A 163 -7.51 -11.77 -18.74
N PHE A 164 -8.51 -11.21 -19.41
CA PHE A 164 -9.92 -11.37 -19.08
C PHE A 164 -10.70 -11.78 -20.32
N ASN A 165 -11.66 -12.67 -20.13
CA ASN A 165 -12.60 -13.01 -21.17
C ASN A 165 -13.73 -11.99 -21.19
N THR A 166 -13.82 -11.22 -22.27
CA THR A 166 -14.88 -10.24 -22.51
C THR A 166 -15.81 -10.73 -23.61
N ALA A 167 -16.90 -10.01 -23.87
CA ALA A 167 -17.75 -10.29 -25.03
C ALA A 167 -17.02 -10.16 -26.38
N GLY A 168 -15.93 -9.38 -26.43
CA GLY A 168 -15.08 -9.21 -27.61
C GLY A 168 -13.94 -10.23 -27.73
N GLY A 169 -13.80 -11.15 -26.77
CA GLY A 169 -12.69 -12.10 -26.69
C GLY A 169 -11.76 -11.85 -25.49
N GLU A 170 -10.61 -12.54 -25.47
CA GLU A 170 -9.58 -12.34 -24.43
C GLU A 170 -8.91 -10.97 -24.64
N GLU A 171 -8.86 -10.17 -23.58
CA GLU A 171 -8.17 -8.88 -23.55
C GLU A 171 -7.25 -8.82 -22.33
N TRP A 172 -6.03 -8.31 -22.53
CA TRP A 172 -5.09 -8.03 -21.46
C TRP A 172 -5.35 -6.63 -20.94
N MET A 173 -5.80 -6.53 -19.69
CA MET A 173 -6.20 -5.26 -19.09
C MET A 173 -5.29 -4.88 -17.92
N PRO A 174 -4.88 -3.61 -17.81
CA PRO A 174 -4.13 -3.09 -16.66
C PRO A 174 -4.87 -3.30 -15.35
N LEU A 175 -4.15 -3.75 -14.33
CA LEU A 175 -4.61 -3.88 -12.96
C LEU A 175 -4.33 -2.62 -12.15
N VAL A 176 -5.31 -2.25 -11.34
CA VAL A 176 -5.22 -1.15 -10.40
C VAL A 176 -5.85 -1.56 -9.07
N ALA A 177 -5.46 -0.89 -8.00
CA ALA A 177 -6.03 -1.10 -6.68
C ALA A 177 -6.68 0.21 -6.21
N LEU A 178 -7.99 0.18 -6.00
CA LEU A 178 -8.74 1.28 -5.45
C LEU A 178 -8.57 1.27 -3.92
N GLU A 179 -8.25 2.43 -3.36
CA GLU A 179 -8.12 2.61 -1.92
C GLU A 179 -9.46 2.40 -1.23
N THR A 180 -10.51 3.01 -1.80
CA THR A 180 -11.89 2.85 -1.37
C THR A 180 -12.86 2.84 -2.55
N VAL A 181 -13.94 2.09 -2.41
CA VAL A 181 -15.11 2.14 -3.28
C VAL A 181 -16.33 2.27 -2.39
N ALA A 182 -17.10 3.32 -2.59
CA ALA A 182 -18.35 3.55 -1.87
C ALA A 182 -19.56 3.44 -2.80
N LEU A 183 -20.61 2.80 -2.30
CA LEU A 183 -21.91 2.64 -2.94
C LEU A 183 -23.01 2.84 -1.89
N GLY A 184 -23.68 4.00 -1.93
CA GLY A 184 -24.54 4.43 -0.81
C GLY A 184 -23.72 4.55 0.48
N SER A 185 -24.15 3.88 1.55
CA SER A 185 -23.42 3.81 2.82
C SER A 185 -22.44 2.62 2.90
N ALA A 186 -22.40 1.75 1.88
CA ALA A 186 -21.42 0.67 1.83
C ALA A 186 -20.07 1.23 1.36
N GLU A 187 -18.99 0.91 2.07
CA GLU A 187 -17.63 1.26 1.66
C GLU A 187 -16.72 0.04 1.82
N ILE A 188 -15.99 -0.30 0.75
CA ILE A 188 -14.97 -1.34 0.74
C ILE A 188 -13.60 -0.70 0.49
N ARG A 189 -12.57 -1.20 1.17
CA ARG A 189 -11.19 -0.74 1.05
C ARG A 189 -10.33 -1.78 0.35
N LEU A 190 -9.29 -1.35 -0.37
CA LEU A 190 -8.36 -2.22 -1.09
C LEU A 190 -9.07 -3.14 -2.09
N VAL A 191 -9.77 -2.52 -3.05
CA VAL A 191 -10.55 -3.21 -4.08
C VAL A 191 -9.72 -3.34 -5.35
N GLU A 192 -9.56 -4.54 -5.88
CA GLU A 192 -8.94 -4.75 -7.18
C GLU A 192 -9.87 -4.29 -8.29
N ALA A 193 -9.30 -3.58 -9.26
CA ALA A 193 -9.99 -3.19 -10.47
C ALA A 193 -9.08 -3.37 -11.69
N SER A 194 -9.69 -3.36 -12.86
CA SER A 194 -9.00 -3.32 -14.13
C SER A 194 -9.39 -2.06 -14.91
N ILE A 195 -8.57 -1.70 -15.90
CA ILE A 195 -8.87 -0.62 -16.84
C ILE A 195 -9.14 -1.22 -18.21
N ASN A 196 -10.26 -0.84 -18.83
CA ASN A 196 -10.63 -1.24 -20.16
C ASN A 196 -10.75 -0.02 -21.09
N SER A 197 -10.10 -0.10 -22.26
CA SER A 197 -10.08 1.00 -23.23
C SER A 197 -11.30 1.02 -24.17
N HIS A 198 -12.03 -0.09 -24.25
CA HIS A 198 -13.15 -0.31 -25.16
C HIS A 198 -14.52 0.05 -24.59
N ILE A 199 -14.65 0.19 -23.26
CA ILE A 199 -15.87 0.72 -22.63
C ILE A 199 -15.94 2.24 -22.89
N LYS A 200 -17.06 2.72 -23.46
CA LYS A 200 -17.23 4.14 -23.83
C LYS A 200 -18.51 4.79 -23.30
N GLU A 201 -19.60 4.04 -23.16
CA GLU A 201 -20.94 4.61 -22.86
C GLU A 201 -21.23 4.76 -21.36
N ILE A 202 -20.43 4.11 -20.52
CA ILE A 202 -20.56 4.09 -19.06
C ILE A 202 -19.18 4.25 -18.43
N ASP A 203 -19.12 4.59 -17.14
CA ASP A 203 -17.83 4.78 -16.46
C ASP A 203 -17.12 3.45 -16.14
N GLY A 204 -17.83 2.33 -16.22
CA GLY A 204 -17.29 0.99 -15.98
C GLY A 204 -18.32 -0.04 -15.55
N LEU A 205 -17.84 -1.18 -15.06
CA LEU A 205 -18.60 -2.31 -14.55
C LEU A 205 -18.33 -2.49 -13.05
N LEU A 206 -19.39 -2.70 -12.27
CA LEU A 206 -19.31 -3.08 -10.87
C LEU A 206 -19.35 -4.60 -10.76
N GLY A 207 -18.17 -5.20 -10.61
CA GLY A 207 -17.99 -6.65 -10.54
C GLY A 207 -17.85 -7.24 -9.15
N MET A 208 -17.48 -8.52 -9.11
CA MET A 208 -17.44 -9.35 -7.90
C MET A 208 -16.36 -8.97 -6.90
N SER A 209 -15.29 -8.27 -7.30
CA SER A 209 -14.30 -7.69 -6.37
C SER A 209 -14.91 -6.71 -5.35
N PHE A 210 -16.08 -6.14 -5.65
CA PHE A 210 -16.88 -5.35 -4.70
C PHE A 210 -18.11 -6.11 -4.23
N LEU A 211 -18.90 -6.68 -5.15
CA LEU A 211 -20.16 -7.34 -4.81
C LEU A 211 -19.96 -8.57 -3.90
N GLY A 212 -18.85 -9.28 -4.07
CA GLY A 212 -18.51 -10.48 -3.29
C GLY A 212 -18.25 -10.20 -1.81
N ASP A 213 -18.08 -8.93 -1.42
CA ASP A 213 -17.96 -8.52 -0.03
C ASP A 213 -19.32 -8.46 0.70
N PHE A 214 -20.43 -8.69 -0.02
CA PHE A 214 -21.80 -8.62 0.47
C PHE A 214 -22.58 -9.88 0.11
N ARG A 215 -23.59 -10.18 0.93
CA ARG A 215 -24.77 -10.93 0.44
C ARG A 215 -25.67 -9.90 -0.24
N PHE A 216 -25.97 -10.09 -1.51
CA PHE A 216 -26.73 -9.10 -2.27
C PHE A 216 -27.93 -9.69 -3.01
N GLU A 217 -28.89 -8.82 -3.28
CA GLU A 217 -30.13 -9.15 -3.98
C GLU A 217 -30.45 -8.04 -4.98
N ILE A 218 -30.79 -8.42 -6.22
CA ILE A 218 -31.14 -7.49 -7.29
C ILE A 218 -32.63 -7.60 -7.55
N ASP A 219 -33.41 -6.66 -7.01
CA ASP A 219 -34.83 -6.53 -7.27
C ASP A 219 -35.04 -5.68 -8.52
N ARG A 220 -35.16 -6.38 -9.67
CA ARG A 220 -35.33 -5.75 -10.98
C ARG A 220 -36.67 -5.02 -11.13
N THR A 221 -37.71 -5.51 -10.44
CA THR A 221 -39.07 -4.97 -10.50
C THR A 221 -39.12 -3.62 -9.79
N ASN A 222 -38.59 -3.56 -8.56
CA ASN A 222 -38.57 -2.34 -7.77
C ASN A 222 -37.30 -1.52 -7.97
N LYS A 223 -36.43 -1.92 -8.91
CA LYS A 223 -35.18 -1.23 -9.27
C LYS A 223 -34.32 -0.96 -8.04
N ARG A 224 -34.05 -2.00 -7.27
CA ARG A 224 -33.33 -1.91 -5.99
C ARG A 224 -32.26 -2.98 -5.88
N LEU A 225 -31.06 -2.57 -5.48
CA LEU A 225 -30.00 -3.46 -5.04
C LEU A 225 -29.95 -3.42 -3.52
N THR A 226 -30.07 -4.58 -2.89
CA THR A 226 -29.94 -4.72 -1.45
C THR A 226 -28.59 -5.35 -1.13
N LEU A 227 -27.80 -4.70 -0.29
CA LEU A 227 -26.51 -5.21 0.20
C LEU A 227 -26.62 -5.51 1.70
N ARG A 228 -26.15 -6.69 2.09
CA ARG A 228 -26.11 -7.14 3.48
C ARG A 228 -24.69 -7.57 3.82
N PRO A 229 -24.13 -7.17 4.98
CA PRO A 229 -22.88 -7.73 5.46
C PRO A 229 -22.98 -9.27 5.49
N PRO A 230 -21.94 -10.01 5.08
CA PRO A 230 -21.95 -11.47 5.12
C PRO A 230 -21.87 -12.03 6.55
N GLN A 231 -21.54 -11.17 7.52
CA GLN A 231 -21.41 -11.49 8.94
C GLN A 231 -22.75 -11.74 9.61
N ASN A 232 -22.75 -12.57 10.65
CA ASN A 232 -23.93 -12.77 11.48
C ASN A 232 -24.11 -11.60 12.46
N PRO A 233 -25.36 -11.30 12.89
CA PRO A 233 -25.59 -10.36 13.98
C PRO A 233 -24.78 -10.75 15.23
N ASN A 234 -24.19 -9.76 15.90
CA ASN A 234 -23.35 -9.93 17.09
C ASN A 234 -21.96 -10.56 16.86
N GLU A 235 -21.55 -10.79 15.61
CA GLU A 235 -20.17 -11.17 15.31
C GLU A 235 -19.23 -9.97 15.52
N LEU A 236 -18.07 -10.23 16.13
CA LEU A 236 -17.01 -9.23 16.28
C LEU A 236 -16.43 -8.87 14.92
N ALA A 237 -16.24 -7.57 14.71
CA ALA A 237 -15.66 -7.01 13.50
C ALA A 237 -14.43 -6.15 13.81
N TRP A 238 -13.46 -6.19 12.89
CA TRP A 238 -12.28 -5.34 12.87
C TRP A 238 -12.30 -4.56 11.57
N ASP A 239 -12.39 -3.23 11.68
CA ASP A 239 -12.58 -2.32 10.53
C ASP A 239 -13.75 -2.75 9.62
N GLY A 240 -14.89 -3.00 10.26
CA GLY A 240 -16.15 -3.36 9.59
C GLY A 240 -16.21 -4.79 9.03
N LYS A 241 -15.20 -5.62 9.25
CA LYS A 241 -15.13 -6.99 8.70
C LYS A 241 -14.93 -8.04 9.78
N SER A 242 -15.59 -9.19 9.65
CA SER A 242 -15.39 -10.33 10.55
C SER A 242 -13.98 -10.91 10.45
N GLY A 243 -13.54 -11.57 11.51
CA GLY A 243 -12.28 -12.33 11.50
C GLY A 243 -12.19 -13.37 10.37
N ASN A 244 -13.31 -14.01 10.03
CA ASN A 244 -13.37 -14.94 8.90
C ASN A 244 -13.19 -14.26 7.54
N TRP A 245 -13.78 -13.07 7.35
CA TRP A 245 -13.53 -12.27 6.14
C TRP A 245 -12.04 -11.95 6.01
N TRP A 246 -11.40 -11.51 7.09
CA TRP A 246 -9.97 -11.21 7.11
C TRP A 246 -9.13 -12.42 6.73
N LYS A 247 -9.40 -13.56 7.37
CA LYS A 247 -8.72 -14.83 7.10
C LYS A 247 -8.84 -15.22 5.62
N SER A 248 -10.06 -15.24 5.09
CA SER A 248 -10.31 -15.56 3.67
C SER A 248 -9.60 -14.59 2.72
N ARG A 249 -9.52 -13.31 3.06
CA ARG A 249 -8.84 -12.30 2.23
C ARG A 249 -7.33 -12.47 2.23
N PHE A 250 -6.73 -12.80 3.36
CA PHE A 250 -5.31 -13.17 3.42
C PHE A 250 -5.03 -14.44 2.61
N GLU A 251 -5.82 -15.50 2.81
CA GLU A 251 -5.68 -16.78 2.09
C GLU A 251 -5.82 -16.59 0.57
N HIS A 252 -6.74 -15.73 0.15
CA HIS A 252 -6.91 -15.37 -1.27
C HIS A 252 -5.64 -14.76 -1.85
N TYR A 253 -5.05 -13.76 -1.21
CA TYR A 253 -3.80 -13.16 -1.69
C TYR A 253 -2.63 -14.13 -1.65
N ASP A 254 -2.50 -14.94 -0.60
CA ASP A 254 -1.45 -15.95 -0.50
C ASP A 254 -1.52 -16.94 -1.67
N THR A 255 -2.74 -17.40 -1.97
CA THR A 255 -3.00 -18.33 -3.07
C THR A 255 -2.68 -17.72 -4.43
N ILE A 256 -3.14 -16.49 -4.66
CA ILE A 256 -2.88 -15.77 -5.92
C ILE A 256 -1.39 -15.50 -6.12
N ILE A 257 -0.70 -14.99 -5.10
CA ILE A 257 0.75 -14.72 -5.16
C ILE A 257 1.51 -16.00 -5.48
N LYS A 258 1.18 -17.12 -4.83
CA LYS A 258 1.81 -18.42 -5.11
C LYS A 258 1.57 -18.88 -6.55
N SER A 259 0.32 -18.77 -7.03
CA SER A 259 -0.07 -19.16 -8.39
C SER A 259 0.70 -18.35 -9.44
N TYR A 260 0.65 -17.02 -9.36
CA TYR A 260 1.34 -16.15 -10.31
C TYR A 260 2.87 -16.22 -10.18
N SER A 261 3.42 -16.46 -9.00
CA SER A 261 4.87 -16.69 -8.83
C SER A 261 5.33 -17.94 -9.56
N THR A 262 4.53 -19.00 -9.50
CA THR A 262 4.78 -20.25 -10.22
C THR A 262 4.73 -20.02 -11.73
N GLN A 263 3.70 -19.31 -12.20
CA GLN A 263 3.54 -18.96 -13.62
C GLN A 263 4.66 -18.05 -14.12
N ALA A 264 5.03 -16.99 -13.37
CA ALA A 264 6.13 -16.09 -13.70
C ALA A 264 7.45 -16.86 -13.85
N SER A 265 7.75 -17.74 -12.89
CA SER A 265 8.97 -18.57 -12.91
C SER A 265 9.00 -19.51 -14.12
N PHE A 266 7.86 -20.10 -14.47
CA PHE A 266 7.74 -20.96 -15.64
C PHE A 266 7.97 -20.19 -16.95
N LEU A 267 7.34 -19.02 -17.11
CA LEU A 267 7.51 -18.16 -18.28
C LEU A 267 8.95 -17.64 -18.41
N GLN A 268 9.56 -17.23 -17.30
CA GLN A 268 10.94 -16.75 -17.25
C GLN A 268 11.93 -17.81 -17.73
N ARG A 269 11.79 -19.06 -17.27
CA ARG A 269 12.66 -20.17 -17.71
C ARG A 269 12.56 -20.46 -19.20
N ARG A 270 11.44 -20.11 -19.84
CA ARG A 270 11.20 -20.29 -21.28
C ARG A 270 11.53 -19.05 -22.11
N GLY A 271 11.99 -17.96 -21.49
CA GLY A 271 12.24 -16.70 -22.19
C GLY A 271 10.98 -16.10 -22.83
N HIS A 272 9.80 -16.36 -22.28
CA HIS A 272 8.53 -15.94 -22.85
C HIS A 272 8.30 -14.43 -22.68
N GLU A 273 7.79 -13.74 -23.70
CA GLU A 273 7.60 -12.27 -23.71
C GLU A 273 6.72 -11.74 -22.56
N LYS A 274 5.73 -12.54 -22.13
CA LYS A 274 4.83 -12.22 -21.00
C LYS A 274 5.46 -12.39 -19.60
N ALA A 275 6.68 -12.90 -19.49
CA ALA A 275 7.33 -13.14 -18.19
C ALA A 275 7.48 -11.86 -17.33
N PRO A 276 7.92 -10.70 -17.88
CA PRO A 276 8.02 -9.46 -17.10
C PRO A 276 6.66 -8.98 -16.60
N ASN A 277 5.61 -9.08 -17.42
CA ASN A 277 4.26 -8.73 -16.99
C ASN A 277 3.80 -9.61 -15.81
N MET A 278 4.01 -10.92 -15.88
CA MET A 278 3.62 -11.81 -14.78
C MET A 278 4.40 -11.54 -13.48
N GLN A 279 5.66 -11.10 -13.57
CA GLN A 279 6.41 -10.62 -12.41
C GLN A 279 5.78 -9.36 -11.80
N LYS A 280 5.38 -8.40 -12.64
CA LYS A 280 4.62 -7.21 -12.19
C LYS A 280 3.32 -7.61 -11.49
N THR A 281 2.59 -8.61 -12.01
CA THR A 281 1.36 -9.13 -11.39
C THR A 281 1.63 -9.70 -10.00
N VAL A 282 2.73 -10.45 -9.82
CA VAL A 282 3.13 -10.96 -8.49
C VAL A 282 3.39 -9.80 -7.52
N GLU A 283 4.15 -8.78 -7.95
CA GLU A 283 4.46 -7.63 -7.11
C GLU A 283 3.22 -6.79 -6.78
N PHE A 284 2.26 -6.67 -7.71
CA PHE A 284 0.97 -6.04 -7.47
C PHE A 284 0.22 -6.71 -6.31
N TYR A 285 0.08 -8.04 -6.33
CA TYR A 285 -0.63 -8.75 -5.26
C TYR A 285 0.16 -8.80 -3.94
N LYS A 286 1.50 -8.85 -3.98
CA LYS A 286 2.31 -8.68 -2.77
C LYS A 286 2.09 -7.31 -2.13
N ASN A 287 1.99 -6.25 -2.93
CA ASN A 287 1.68 -4.91 -2.42
C ASN A 287 0.31 -4.85 -1.75
N LEU A 288 -0.74 -5.41 -2.39
CA LEU A 288 -2.07 -5.51 -1.81
C LEU A 288 -2.08 -6.29 -0.49
N ARG A 289 -1.39 -7.44 -0.45
CA ARG A 289 -1.24 -8.23 0.76
C ARG A 289 -0.55 -7.45 1.88
N GLN A 290 0.50 -6.71 1.56
CA GLN A 290 1.19 -5.88 2.55
C GLN A 290 0.27 -4.76 3.07
N LYS A 291 -0.49 -4.10 2.19
CA LYS A 291 -1.51 -3.12 2.60
C LYS A 291 -2.58 -3.74 3.49
N LEU A 292 -3.03 -4.97 3.20
CA LEU A 292 -3.95 -5.71 4.04
C LEU A 292 -3.34 -6.00 5.43
N GLN A 293 -2.07 -6.38 5.50
CA GLN A 293 -1.34 -6.58 6.76
C GLN A 293 -1.23 -5.29 7.59
N THR A 294 -0.94 -4.15 6.95
CA THR A 294 -0.92 -2.85 7.61
C THR A 294 -2.30 -2.49 8.15
N ARG A 295 -3.36 -2.67 7.35
CA ARG A 295 -4.76 -2.46 7.74
C ARG A 295 -5.13 -3.34 8.95
N ALA A 296 -4.84 -4.64 8.89
CA ALA A 296 -5.07 -5.58 9.99
C ALA A 296 -4.35 -5.16 11.29
N SER A 297 -3.14 -4.63 11.16
CA SER A 297 -2.36 -4.14 12.30
C SER A 297 -2.96 -2.89 12.93
N ILE A 298 -3.37 -1.92 12.12
CA ILE A 298 -4.06 -0.70 12.57
C ILE A 298 -5.37 -1.04 13.28
N SER A 299 -6.13 -2.00 12.75
CA SER A 299 -7.41 -2.42 13.32
C SER A 299 -7.27 -3.30 14.57
N GLY A 300 -6.05 -3.67 14.99
CA GLY A 300 -5.84 -4.58 16.11
C GLY A 300 -6.38 -5.99 15.86
N LEU A 301 -6.36 -6.46 14.61
CA LEU A 301 -6.88 -7.78 14.23
C LEU A 301 -6.07 -8.90 14.93
N PRO A 302 -6.72 -9.86 15.61
CA PRO A 302 -6.04 -11.01 16.22
C PRO A 302 -5.18 -11.81 15.25
N LEU A 303 -4.04 -12.33 15.73
CA LEU A 303 -3.09 -13.09 14.90
C LEU A 303 -3.72 -14.32 14.25
N ARG A 304 -4.69 -14.96 14.91
CA ARG A 304 -5.42 -16.14 14.38
C ARG A 304 -6.21 -15.88 13.08
N PHE A 305 -6.49 -14.61 12.78
CA PHE A 305 -7.17 -14.20 11.54
C PHE A 305 -6.19 -13.64 10.49
N ARG A 306 -4.89 -13.62 10.80
CA ARG A 306 -3.82 -13.26 9.87
C ARG A 306 -3.20 -14.55 9.33
N SER A 307 -3.10 -14.70 8.02
CA SER A 307 -2.37 -15.84 7.46
C SER A 307 -0.87 -15.63 7.61
N SER A 308 -0.18 -16.69 8.05
CA SER A 308 1.28 -16.76 8.17
C SER A 308 1.87 -17.29 6.86
N LEU A 309 2.19 -16.40 5.91
CA LEU A 309 3.29 -16.67 5.00
C LEU A 309 4.60 -16.25 5.66
#